data_AF-A0A2E3S4H2-F1
#
_entry.id   AF-A0A2E3S4H2-F1
#
_cell.length_a   1.000
_cell.length_b   1.000
_cell.length_c   1.000
_cell.angle_alpha   90.00
_cell.angle_beta   90.00
_cell.angle_gamma   90.00
#
_symmetry.space_group_name_H-M   'P 1'
#
loop_
_entity.id
_entity.type
_entity.pdbx_description
1 polymer ?
#
loop_
_entity_poly.entity_id
_entity_poly.type
_entity_poly.pdbx_seq_one_letter_code
_entity_poly.pdbx_strand_id
1 'polypeptide(L)'
;MFWKSKKKKWPKIDSCSEVQTFVDQMCLEYDVPSIKVIVKSKNWVEWFAGVGVSACAFWPNEGEPDAGFGRYIVFDGQTCRISGKDRNVPVKINHREQVVVRIHTVIHEFIHHYFHHHFGVNTDGHGSRFRQMEKKMNAEYGIYFFYSWSNYAIIFHNFWGFGFGKRKPNAADRGWI
;
A
#
# COMPACT_ATOMS: atom_id res chain seq x y z
N MET A 1 20.52 2.84 -23.57
CA MET A 1 20.29 1.38 -23.40
C MET A 1 18.96 1.22 -22.68
N PHE A 2 17.86 0.97 -23.41
CA PHE A 2 16.51 0.89 -22.83
C PHE A 2 16.34 -0.44 -22.11
N TRP A 3 16.65 -0.47 -20.81
CA TRP A 3 16.17 -1.55 -19.95
C TRP A 3 14.64 -1.49 -19.93
N LYS A 4 13.98 -2.39 -20.67
CA LYS A 4 12.62 -2.78 -20.33
C LYS A 4 12.72 -3.43 -18.96
N SER A 5 12.58 -2.67 -17.87
CA SER A 5 12.22 -3.31 -16.61
C SER A 5 10.89 -4.02 -16.91
N LYS A 6 10.90 -5.34 -16.77
CA LYS A 6 9.70 -6.15 -16.97
C LYS A 6 8.72 -5.64 -15.91
N LYS A 7 7.64 -4.96 -16.32
CA LYS A 7 6.62 -4.47 -15.39
C LYS A 7 6.23 -5.62 -14.45
N LYS A 8 6.27 -5.36 -13.15
CA LYS A 8 5.89 -6.34 -12.14
C LYS A 8 4.41 -6.68 -12.34
N LYS A 9 4.08 -7.95 -12.13
CA LYS A 9 2.69 -8.38 -12.04
C LYS A 9 2.06 -7.72 -10.82
N TRP A 10 0.75 -7.48 -10.88
CA TRP A 10 0.03 -6.97 -9.72
C TRP A 10 0.03 -8.02 -8.61
N PRO A 11 0.32 -7.63 -7.36
CA PRO A 11 0.32 -8.57 -6.25
C PRO A 11 -1.12 -9.01 -5.93
N LYS A 12 -1.24 -10.25 -5.46
CA LYS A 12 -2.46 -10.71 -4.79
C LYS A 12 -2.49 -10.06 -3.41
N ILE A 13 -3.58 -9.38 -3.06
CA ILE A 13 -3.68 -8.59 -1.83
C ILE A 13 -5.08 -8.67 -1.21
N ASP A 14 -5.75 -9.82 -1.25
CA ASP A 14 -7.13 -10.00 -0.79
C ASP A 14 -7.25 -10.33 0.70
N SER A 15 -6.18 -10.85 1.31
CA SER A 15 -6.06 -11.11 2.75
C SER A 15 -4.85 -10.40 3.37
N CYS A 16 -4.81 -10.37 4.70
CA CYS A 16 -3.70 -9.84 5.47
C CYS A 16 -2.38 -10.59 5.18
N SER A 17 -2.40 -11.92 5.03
CA SER A 17 -1.19 -12.70 4.71
C SER A 17 -0.63 -12.42 3.30
N GLU A 18 -1.52 -12.14 2.35
CA GLU A 18 -1.15 -11.78 0.99
C GLU A 18 -0.53 -10.38 0.94
N VAL A 19 -1.09 -9.44 1.70
CA VAL A 19 -0.48 -8.12 1.90
C VAL A 19 0.85 -8.23 2.65
N GLN A 20 0.94 -9.08 3.67
CA GLN A 20 2.19 -9.39 4.37
C GLN A 20 3.26 -9.89 3.41
N THR A 21 2.93 -10.86 2.55
CA THR A 21 3.86 -11.39 1.53
C THR A 21 4.34 -10.29 0.58
N PHE A 22 3.44 -9.39 0.17
CA PHE A 22 3.80 -8.27 -0.68
C PHE A 22 4.74 -7.28 0.03
N VAL A 23 4.47 -6.96 1.30
CA VAL A 23 5.32 -6.10 2.12
C VAL A 23 6.67 -6.75 2.39
N ASP A 24 6.73 -8.05 2.71
CA ASP A 24 7.98 -8.78 2.93
C ASP A 24 8.88 -8.76 1.68
N GLN A 25 8.28 -8.91 0.49
CA GLN A 25 9.01 -8.77 -0.77
C GLN A 25 9.61 -7.37 -0.92
N MET A 26 8.85 -6.31 -0.59
CA MET A 26 9.36 -4.94 -0.63
C MET A 26 10.44 -4.70 0.42
N CYS A 27 10.30 -5.25 1.63
CA CYS A 27 11.34 -5.19 2.67
C CYS A 27 12.67 -5.76 2.17
N LEU A 28 12.64 -6.93 1.51
CA LEU A 28 13.84 -7.54 0.93
C LEU A 28 14.43 -6.72 -0.21
N GLU A 29 13.59 -6.18 -1.10
CA GLU A 29 14.03 -5.45 -2.28
C GLU A 29 14.62 -4.08 -1.96
N TYR A 30 14.07 -3.40 -0.94
CA TYR A 30 14.43 -2.04 -0.57
C TYR A 30 15.25 -1.95 0.71
N ASP A 31 15.75 -3.10 1.20
CA ASP A 31 16.56 -3.22 2.42
C ASP A 31 15.91 -2.50 3.61
N VAL A 32 14.67 -2.88 3.93
CA VAL A 32 13.90 -2.37 5.07
C VAL A 32 13.68 -3.53 6.05
N PRO A 33 13.87 -3.34 7.37
CA PRO A 33 13.56 -4.35 8.37
C PRO A 33 12.12 -4.84 8.27
N SER A 34 11.87 -6.07 8.73
CA SER A 34 10.53 -6.67 8.68
C SER A 34 9.46 -5.74 9.26
N ILE A 35 8.34 -5.65 8.54
CA ILE A 35 7.18 -4.84 8.89
C ILE A 35 5.99 -5.79 9.05
N LYS A 36 5.27 -5.70 10.16
CA LYS A 36 4.10 -6.53 10.40
C LYS A 36 2.82 -5.85 9.90
N VAL A 37 2.10 -6.54 9.03
CA VAL A 37 0.79 -6.10 8.54
C VAL A 37 -0.29 -6.56 9.50
N ILE A 38 -1.15 -5.64 9.92
CA ILE A 38 -2.30 -5.94 10.77
C ILE A 38 -3.57 -5.26 10.24
N VAL A 39 -4.72 -5.84 10.57
CA VAL A 39 -6.03 -5.28 10.24
C VAL A 39 -6.74 -4.87 11.52
N LYS A 40 -7.23 -3.64 11.56
CA LYS A 40 -8.03 -3.09 12.66
C LYS A 40 -9.40 -2.61 12.15
N SER A 41 -10.28 -2.25 13.08
CA SER A 41 -11.56 -1.63 12.71
C SER A 41 -11.34 -0.22 12.18
N LYS A 42 -12.26 0.26 11.34
CA LYS A 42 -12.23 1.64 10.84
C LYS A 42 -12.13 2.66 11.98
N ASN A 43 -12.96 2.51 13.01
CA ASN A 43 -12.95 3.40 14.18
C ASN A 43 -11.59 3.42 14.88
N TRP A 44 -10.89 2.28 14.96
CA TRP A 44 -9.57 2.23 15.57
C TRP A 44 -8.54 2.99 14.72
N VAL A 45 -8.55 2.78 13.40
CA VAL A 45 -7.63 3.45 12.48
C VAL A 45 -7.88 4.96 12.50
N GLU A 46 -9.13 5.39 12.45
CA GLU A 46 -9.47 6.82 12.48
C GLU A 46 -9.16 7.47 13.84
N TRP A 47 -9.35 6.75 14.94
CA TRP A 47 -8.92 7.23 16.27
C TRP A 47 -7.41 7.41 16.35
N PHE A 48 -6.64 6.49 15.76
CA PHE A 48 -5.18 6.49 15.85
C PHE A 48 -4.52 7.46 14.87
N ALA A 49 -4.91 7.43 13.59
CA ALA A 49 -4.25 8.14 12.50
C ALA A 49 -5.03 9.35 11.97
N GLY A 50 -6.27 9.56 12.44
CA GLY A 50 -7.12 10.70 12.07
C GLY A 50 -8.32 10.31 11.22
N VAL A 51 -9.35 11.17 11.24
CA VAL A 51 -10.63 10.94 10.57
C VAL A 51 -10.44 10.77 9.06
N GLY A 52 -11.04 9.73 8.49
CA GLY A 52 -10.97 9.41 7.06
C GLY A 52 -9.74 8.60 6.64
N VAL A 53 -8.79 8.33 7.56
CA VAL A 53 -7.64 7.49 7.28
C VAL A 53 -8.05 6.01 7.22
N SER A 54 -7.55 5.30 6.20
CA SER A 54 -7.86 3.89 5.97
C SER A 54 -6.67 2.96 6.16
N ALA A 55 -5.45 3.50 6.21
CA ALA A 55 -4.25 2.76 6.55
C ALA A 55 -3.24 3.70 7.22
N CYS A 56 -2.31 3.16 8.01
CA CYS A 56 -1.21 3.93 8.56
C CYS A 56 0.03 3.08 8.81
N ALA A 57 1.20 3.70 8.64
CA ALA A 57 2.47 3.21 9.12
C ALA A 57 2.65 3.58 10.61
N PHE A 58 3.13 2.62 11.40
CA PHE A 58 3.32 2.77 12.84
C PHE A 58 4.61 2.09 13.31
N TRP A 59 5.37 2.75 14.17
CA TRP A 59 6.57 2.21 14.82
C TRP A 59 6.58 2.61 16.31
N PRO A 60 6.15 1.72 17.21
CA PRO A 60 6.08 2.01 18.64
C PRO A 60 7.48 2.26 19.23
N ASN A 61 7.55 3.14 20.23
CA ASN A 61 8.79 3.35 20.97
C ASN A 61 9.15 2.13 21.81
N GLU A 62 10.45 1.96 22.11
CA GLU A 62 10.89 0.94 23.06
C GLU A 62 10.19 1.12 24.42
N GLY A 63 9.59 0.04 24.93
CA GLY A 63 8.85 0.04 26.20
C GLY A 63 7.34 0.20 26.08
N GLU A 64 6.80 0.49 24.89
CA GLU A 64 5.35 0.49 24.67
C GLU A 64 4.79 -0.95 24.57
N PRO A 65 3.52 -1.20 24.99
CA PRO A 65 2.91 -2.55 24.97
C PRO A 65 2.96 -3.26 23.61
N ASP A 66 3.00 -2.49 22.52
CA ASP A 66 3.03 -3.00 21.14
C ASP A 66 4.45 -3.02 20.52
N ALA A 67 5.49 -2.75 21.31
CA ALA A 67 6.90 -2.68 20.87
C ALA A 67 7.44 -4.00 20.28
N GLY A 68 6.79 -5.13 20.51
CA GLY A 68 7.32 -6.47 20.22
C GLY A 68 7.76 -6.74 18.77
N PHE A 69 7.26 -6.01 17.77
CA PHE A 69 7.70 -6.12 16.37
C PHE A 69 8.37 -4.84 15.83
N GLY A 70 8.23 -3.71 16.53
CA GLY A 70 8.85 -2.42 16.19
C GLY A 70 8.33 -1.69 14.94
N ARG A 71 7.74 -2.37 13.94
CA ARG A 71 7.22 -1.76 12.71
C ARG A 71 5.95 -2.42 12.22
N TYR A 72 4.94 -1.61 11.92
CA TYR A 72 3.61 -2.06 11.53
C TYR A 72 3.05 -1.24 10.36
N ILE A 73 2.30 -1.91 9.50
CA ILE A 73 1.34 -1.25 8.61
C ILE A 73 -0.05 -1.74 9.03
N VAL A 74 -0.91 -0.80 9.38
CA VAL A 74 -2.28 -1.07 9.80
C VAL A 74 -3.22 -0.72 8.65
N PHE A 75 -4.16 -1.61 8.33
CA PHE A 75 -5.25 -1.32 7.41
C PHE A 75 -6.59 -1.38 8.14
N ASP A 76 -7.52 -0.52 7.73
CA ASP A 76 -8.92 -0.76 8.00
C ASP A 76 -9.39 -1.96 7.14
N GLY A 77 -10.12 -2.89 7.75
CA GLY A 77 -10.60 -4.06 7.00
C GLY A 77 -11.70 -3.71 5.97
N GLN A 78 -12.33 -2.55 6.13
CA GLN A 78 -13.57 -2.18 5.46
C GLN A 78 -13.32 -1.40 4.17
N THR A 79 -12.59 -0.28 4.25
CA THR A 79 -12.31 0.62 3.13
C THR A 79 -11.23 0.03 2.24
N CYS A 80 -10.13 -0.46 2.82
CA CYS A 80 -9.07 -1.15 2.08
C CYS A 80 -9.50 -2.52 1.56
N ARG A 81 -10.64 -3.05 2.02
CA ARG A 81 -11.19 -4.34 1.58
C ARG A 81 -10.17 -5.46 1.76
N ILE A 82 -9.41 -5.44 2.85
CA ILE A 82 -8.44 -6.47 3.22
C ILE A 82 -9.01 -7.24 4.40
N SER A 83 -8.99 -8.57 4.34
CA SER A 83 -9.45 -9.37 5.46
C SER A 83 -8.34 -9.59 6.49
N GLY A 84 -8.66 -9.39 7.77
CA GLY A 84 -7.76 -9.75 8.88
C GLY A 84 -7.60 -11.26 9.11
N LYS A 85 -8.33 -12.10 8.38
CA LYS A 85 -8.17 -13.56 8.38
C LYS A 85 -7.95 -14.02 6.95
N ASP A 86 -7.24 -15.12 6.76
CA ASP A 86 -7.23 -15.80 5.48
C ASP A 86 -8.65 -16.31 5.19
N ARG A 87 -9.16 -15.93 4.01
CA ARG A 87 -10.52 -16.28 3.59
C ARG A 87 -10.44 -17.26 2.45
N ASN A 88 -11.32 -18.25 2.50
CA ASN A 88 -11.63 -19.08 1.33
C ASN A 88 -12.48 -18.33 0.28
N VAL A 89 -13.05 -17.17 0.64
CA VAL A 89 -13.85 -16.31 -0.25
C VAL A 89 -13.16 -14.96 -0.43
N PRO A 90 -12.74 -14.61 -1.66
CA PRO A 90 -12.09 -13.33 -1.93
C PRO A 90 -12.98 -12.12 -1.61
N VAL A 91 -12.36 -11.02 -1.19
CA VAL A 91 -13.09 -9.79 -0.94
C VAL A 91 -13.71 -9.27 -2.24
N LYS A 92 -15.01 -8.96 -2.21
CA LYS A 92 -15.75 -8.47 -3.38
C LYS A 92 -15.15 -7.13 -3.83
N ILE A 93 -14.55 -7.15 -5.02
CA ILE A 93 -14.07 -5.96 -5.73
C ILE A 93 -14.84 -5.81 -7.03
N ASN A 94 -15.43 -4.62 -7.20
CA ASN A 94 -16.33 -4.32 -8.31
C ASN A 94 -15.57 -3.70 -9.49
N HIS A 95 -14.50 -2.96 -9.20
CA HIS A 95 -13.79 -2.17 -10.20
C HIS A 95 -12.28 -2.40 -10.14
N ARG A 96 -11.63 -2.44 -11.30
CA ARG A 96 -10.18 -2.56 -11.41
C ARG A 96 -9.44 -1.44 -10.67
N GLU A 97 -9.97 -0.23 -10.72
CA GLU A 97 -9.47 0.92 -9.97
C GLU A 97 -9.34 0.63 -8.47
N GLN A 98 -10.28 -0.10 -7.88
CA GLN A 98 -10.21 -0.47 -6.46
C GLN A 98 -9.01 -1.38 -6.16
N VAL A 99 -8.55 -2.19 -7.12
CA VAL A 99 -7.33 -2.98 -6.93
C VAL A 99 -6.09 -2.08 -6.95
N VAL A 100 -6.06 -1.14 -7.90
CA VAL A 100 -4.96 -0.19 -8.04
C VAL A 100 -4.81 0.70 -6.82
N VAL A 101 -5.92 1.25 -6.31
CA VAL A 101 -5.93 2.06 -5.08
C VAL A 101 -5.34 1.25 -3.93
N ARG A 102 -5.69 -0.03 -3.79
CA ARG A 102 -5.15 -0.88 -2.71
C ARG A 102 -3.65 -1.11 -2.86
N ILE A 103 -3.17 -1.44 -4.06
CA ILE A 103 -1.73 -1.60 -4.32
C ILE A 103 -1.00 -0.30 -3.96
N HIS A 104 -1.53 0.83 -4.41
CA HIS A 104 -1.00 2.15 -4.10
C HIS A 104 -0.97 2.42 -2.59
N THR A 105 -2.04 2.12 -1.85
CA THR A 105 -2.07 2.28 -0.38
C THR A 105 -1.00 1.44 0.30
N VAL A 106 -0.81 0.16 -0.06
CA VAL A 106 0.26 -0.66 0.53
C VAL A 106 1.64 -0.06 0.26
N ILE A 107 1.88 0.40 -0.97
CA ILE A 107 3.14 1.06 -1.35
C ILE A 107 3.34 2.36 -0.57
N HIS A 108 2.28 3.17 -0.43
CA HIS A 108 2.31 4.44 0.30
C HIS A 108 2.77 4.23 1.75
N GLU A 109 2.12 3.32 2.48
CA GLU A 109 2.49 3.03 3.87
C GLU A 109 3.89 2.43 4.00
N PHE A 110 4.31 1.60 3.04
CA PHE A 110 5.68 1.06 3.01
C PHE A 110 6.73 2.17 2.89
N ILE A 111 6.47 3.21 2.09
CA ILE A 111 7.44 4.29 1.87
C ILE A 111 7.69 5.08 3.16
N HIS A 112 6.69 5.25 4.03
CA HIS A 112 6.92 5.85 5.35
C HIS A 112 7.99 5.08 6.14
N HIS A 113 7.90 3.74 6.17
CA HIS A 113 8.91 2.88 6.80
C HIS A 113 10.28 2.96 6.12
N TYR A 114 10.32 2.99 4.78
CA TYR A 114 11.56 3.16 4.03
C TYR A 114 12.29 4.45 4.43
N PHE A 115 11.57 5.58 4.49
CA PHE A 115 12.18 6.85 4.85
C PHE A 115 12.59 6.92 6.31
N HIS A 116 11.77 6.38 7.20
CA HIS A 116 12.10 6.30 8.62
C HIS A 116 13.37 5.45 8.84
N HIS A 117 13.51 4.32 8.14
CA HIS A 117 14.67 3.45 8.27
C HIS A 117 15.95 4.05 7.69
N HIS A 118 15.94 4.50 6.43
CA HIS A 118 17.15 4.90 5.72
C HIS A 118 17.61 6.33 6.02
N PHE A 119 16.71 7.19 6.49
CA PHE A 119 17.03 8.60 6.71
C PHE A 119 16.67 9.11 8.11
N GLY A 120 16.01 8.29 8.95
CA GLY A 120 15.58 8.72 10.29
C GLY A 120 14.56 9.86 10.25
N VAL A 121 13.83 10.02 9.15
CA VAL A 121 12.87 11.13 8.96
C VAL A 121 11.44 10.63 8.98
N ASN A 122 10.60 11.33 9.75
CA ASN A 122 9.16 11.19 9.62
C ASN A 122 8.67 11.90 8.34
N THR A 123 7.84 11.22 7.55
CA THR A 123 7.36 11.69 6.25
C THR A 123 5.85 11.96 6.20
N ASP A 124 5.20 12.21 7.34
CA ASP A 124 3.77 12.58 7.43
C ASP A 124 3.35 13.72 6.47
N GLY A 125 4.26 14.65 6.17
CA GLY A 125 4.03 15.76 5.22
C GLY A 125 4.15 15.39 3.73
N HIS A 126 4.52 14.14 3.40
CA HIS A 126 4.68 13.63 2.03
C HIS A 126 5.54 14.56 1.14
N GLY A 127 6.78 14.84 1.57
CA GLY A 127 7.69 15.75 0.85
C GLY A 127 8.05 15.28 -0.57
N SER A 128 8.80 16.11 -1.32
CA SER A 128 9.13 15.84 -2.72
C SER A 128 9.82 14.48 -2.95
N ARG A 129 10.74 14.09 -2.05
CA ARG A 129 11.42 12.78 -2.12
C ARG A 129 10.47 11.61 -1.91
N PHE A 130 9.54 11.73 -0.96
CA PHE A 130 8.48 10.73 -0.74
C PHE A 130 7.67 10.54 -2.02
N ARG A 131 7.20 11.64 -2.62
CA ARG A 131 6.39 11.60 -3.85
C ARG A 131 7.15 11.01 -5.04
N GLN A 132 8.44 11.29 -5.16
CA GLN A 132 9.28 10.69 -6.20
C GLN A 132 9.39 9.17 -6.02
N MET A 133 9.62 8.71 -4.79
CA MET A 133 9.65 7.28 -4.45
C MET A 133 8.30 6.62 -4.73
N GLU A 134 7.20 7.25 -4.33
CA GLU A 134 5.85 6.74 -4.52
C GLU A 134 5.50 6.57 -6.00
N LYS A 135 5.79 7.56 -6.83
CA LYS A 135 5.64 7.45 -8.28
C LYS A 135 6.53 6.35 -8.87
N LYS A 136 7.78 6.26 -8.44
CA LYS A 136 8.74 5.26 -8.93
C LYS A 136 8.24 3.84 -8.62
N MET A 137 7.89 3.56 -7.37
CA MET A 137 7.43 2.23 -6.94
C MET A 137 6.11 1.84 -7.61
N ASN A 138 5.13 2.75 -7.69
CA ASN A 138 3.87 2.47 -8.38
C ASN A 138 4.08 2.21 -9.89
N ALA A 139 5.02 2.91 -10.53
CA ALA A 139 5.31 2.73 -11.95
C ALA A 139 5.86 1.34 -12.28
N GLU A 140 6.51 0.64 -11.33
CA GLU A 140 6.96 -0.75 -11.49
C GLU A 140 5.78 -1.71 -11.73
N TYR A 141 4.61 -1.41 -11.15
CA TYR A 141 3.35 -2.12 -11.36
C TYR A 141 2.52 -1.53 -12.52
N GLY A 142 3.08 -0.56 -13.25
CA GLY A 142 2.38 0.15 -14.31
C GLY A 142 1.24 1.05 -13.83
N ILE A 143 1.27 1.45 -12.55
CA ILE A 143 0.30 2.34 -11.93
C ILE A 143 0.87 3.76 -11.93
N TYR A 144 0.11 4.69 -12.49
CA TYR A 144 0.42 6.12 -12.54
C TYR A 144 -0.76 6.89 -11.98
N PHE A 145 -0.51 8.09 -11.45
CA PHE A 145 -1.57 8.89 -10.85
C PHE A 145 -1.23 10.38 -10.78
N PHE A 146 -2.28 11.18 -10.60
CA PHE A 146 -2.19 12.59 -10.25
C PHE A 146 -2.50 12.80 -8.77
N TYR A 147 -1.80 13.76 -8.14
CA TYR A 147 -2.15 14.24 -6.81
C TYR A 147 -3.26 15.29 -6.90
N SER A 148 -4.16 15.28 -5.93
CA SER A 148 -5.10 16.35 -5.68
C SER A 148 -4.41 17.56 -5.02
N TRP A 149 -5.16 18.65 -4.91
CA TRP A 149 -4.80 19.80 -4.07
C TRP A 149 -4.61 19.43 -2.59
N SER A 150 -5.31 18.38 -2.12
CA SER A 150 -5.12 17.82 -0.78
C SER A 150 -3.89 16.89 -0.67
N ASN A 151 -3.06 16.81 -1.70
CA ASN A 151 -1.84 15.99 -1.80
C ASN A 151 -2.06 14.47 -1.78
N TYR A 152 -3.29 13.99 -1.99
CA TYR A 152 -3.59 12.56 -2.12
C TYR A 152 -3.66 12.14 -3.59
N ALA A 153 -3.26 10.91 -3.89
CA ALA A 153 -3.46 10.34 -5.23
C ALA A 153 -4.96 10.17 -5.51
N ILE A 154 -5.45 10.68 -6.65
CA ILE A 154 -6.88 10.67 -6.98
C ILE A 154 -7.23 10.01 -8.31
N ILE A 155 -6.45 10.27 -9.36
CA ILE A 155 -6.77 9.82 -10.72
C ILE A 155 -5.73 8.79 -11.11
N PHE A 156 -6.07 7.52 -11.02
CA PHE A 156 -5.18 6.41 -11.36
C PHE A 156 -5.32 6.00 -12.83
N HIS A 157 -4.20 5.91 -13.52
CA HIS A 157 -4.12 5.60 -14.94
C HIS A 157 -2.93 4.71 -15.28
N ASN A 158 -2.98 4.10 -16.48
CA ASN A 158 -1.84 3.38 -17.02
C ASN A 158 -0.84 4.33 -17.73
N PHE A 159 0.22 3.75 -18.29
CA PHE A 159 1.26 4.50 -19.01
C PHE A 159 0.72 5.41 -20.14
N TRP A 160 -0.39 5.02 -20.78
CA TRP A 160 -1.00 5.77 -21.88
C TRP A 160 -2.01 6.82 -21.42
N GLY A 161 -2.15 7.04 -20.11
CA GLY A 161 -3.13 8.00 -19.56
C GLY A 161 -4.55 7.44 -19.47
N PHE A 162 -4.79 6.18 -19.85
CA PHE A 162 -6.11 5.57 -19.70
C PHE A 162 -6.36 5.18 -18.26
N GLY A 163 -7.44 5.70 -17.69
CA GLY A 163 -7.90 5.33 -16.35
C GLY A 163 -8.16 3.82 -16.22
N PHE A 164 -7.97 3.29 -15.01
CA PHE A 164 -8.24 1.86 -14.77
C PHE A 164 -9.74 1.51 -14.85
N GLY A 165 -10.61 2.52 -14.72
CA GLY A 165 -12.02 2.47 -15.04
C GLY A 165 -12.86 1.57 -14.11
N LYS A 166 -14.16 1.55 -14.38
CA LYS A 166 -15.17 0.83 -13.58
C LYS A 166 -15.40 -0.62 -14.05
N ARG A 167 -14.53 -1.17 -14.92
CA ARG A 167 -14.67 -2.58 -15.33
C ARG A 167 -14.36 -3.53 -14.16
N LYS A 168 -15.04 -4.68 -14.11
CA LYS A 168 -14.74 -5.73 -13.15
C LYS A 168 -13.29 -6.23 -13.35
N PRO A 169 -12.50 -6.41 -12.28
CA PRO A 169 -11.15 -6.96 -12.41
C PRO A 169 -11.20 -8.43 -12.83
N ASN A 170 -10.26 -8.84 -13.69
CA ASN A 170 -10.03 -10.25 -14.04
C ASN A 170 -8.97 -10.88 -13.13
N ALA A 171 -8.67 -12.17 -13.29
CA ALA A 171 -7.68 -12.87 -12.46
C ALA A 171 -6.27 -12.22 -12.47
N ALA A 172 -5.83 -11.69 -13.63
CA ALA A 172 -4.56 -10.97 -13.74
C ALA A 172 -4.57 -9.65 -12.97
N ASP A 173 -5.66 -8.88 -13.07
CA ASP A 173 -5.89 -7.67 -12.29
C ASP A 173 -5.98 -7.95 -10.79
N ARG A 174 -6.09 -9.21 -10.38
CA ARG A 174 -6.16 -9.63 -8.97
C ARG A 174 -4.88 -10.28 -8.48
N GLY A 175 -3.87 -10.41 -9.34
CA GLY A 175 -2.62 -11.11 -9.02
C GLY A 175 -2.80 -12.63 -8.83
N TRP A 176 -3.87 -13.22 -9.38
CA TRP A 176 -4.16 -14.65 -9.23
C TRP A 176 -3.43 -15.53 -10.25
N ILE A 177 -2.72 -14.95 -11.23
CA ILE A 177 -2.02 -15.66 -12.31
C ILE A 177 -0.66 -15.03 -12.68
#